data_AF-A0A3S4GBL9-F1
#
_entry.id   AF-A0A3S4GBL9-F1
#
_cell.length_a   1.000
_cell.length_b   1.000
_cell.length_c   1.000
_cell.angle_alpha   90.00
_cell.angle_beta   90.00
_cell.angle_gamma   90.00
#
_symmetry.space_group_name_H-M   'P 1'
#
loop_
_entity.id
_entity.type
_entity.pdbx_description
1 polymer ?
#
loop_
_entity_poly.entity_id
_entity_poly.type
_entity_poly.pdbx_seq_one_letter_code
_entity_poly.pdbx_strand_id
1 'polypeptide(L)'
;MIKKIGVLTSGGDAPGMNAAIRGVVRAALTEGLEVMGIYDGYLGLYEDRMVQLDRYSVSDMINRGGTFLGSARFPEFRDENIRAVAIENLKKRGIDALVVIGGDGSYLGAKRLTEMGFPCIGLPGTIDNDIKGTDYTIGYFTALGTVVEAIDRLRDTSSSHQRISIVEVMGVIAAT
;
A
#
# COMPACT_ATOMS: atom_id res chain seq x y z
N MET A 1 -8.82 5.36 24.02
CA MET A 1 -9.84 4.78 23.12
C MET A 1 -9.60 5.39 21.76
N ILE A 2 -9.47 4.56 20.71
CA ILE A 2 -9.21 5.03 19.35
C ILE A 2 -10.44 5.78 18.83
N LYS A 3 -10.25 7.00 18.33
CA LYS A 3 -11.29 7.85 17.73
C LYS A 3 -10.97 8.21 16.28
N LYS A 4 -9.68 8.28 15.93
CA LYS A 4 -9.23 8.64 14.59
C LYS A 4 -8.08 7.76 14.13
N ILE A 5 -8.13 7.29 12.89
CA ILE A 5 -7.07 6.49 12.29
C ILE A 5 -6.50 7.16 11.05
N GLY A 6 -5.23 6.88 10.77
CA GLY A 6 -4.56 7.25 9.52
C GLY A 6 -4.51 6.05 8.57
N VAL A 7 -4.49 6.31 7.28
CA VAL A 7 -4.20 5.31 6.25
C VAL A 7 -3.20 5.86 5.25
N LEU A 8 -2.21 5.03 4.88
CA LEU A 8 -1.19 5.39 3.90
C LEU A 8 -0.80 4.19 3.02
N THR A 9 -0.28 4.50 1.84
CA THR A 9 0.34 3.53 0.92
C THR A 9 1.83 3.81 0.78
N SER A 10 2.66 2.77 0.83
CA SER A 10 4.11 2.89 0.77
C SER A 10 4.73 1.73 -0.02
N GLY A 11 5.82 2.00 -0.74
CA GLY A 11 6.46 1.03 -1.63
C GLY A 11 6.05 1.20 -3.10
N GLY A 12 6.30 0.18 -3.92
CA GLY A 12 5.75 0.14 -5.29
C GLY A 12 4.22 0.05 -5.24
N ASP A 13 3.51 0.71 -6.14
CA ASP A 13 2.07 0.61 -6.18
C ASP A 13 1.62 -0.77 -6.69
N ALA A 14 0.43 -1.18 -6.28
CA ALA A 14 -0.14 -2.46 -6.69
C ALA A 14 -1.63 -2.29 -7.01
N PRO A 15 -2.15 -2.92 -8.09
CA PRO A 15 -3.57 -2.86 -8.41
C PRO A 15 -4.41 -3.39 -7.24
N GLY A 16 -5.31 -2.56 -6.72
CA GLY A 16 -6.15 -2.89 -5.56
C GLY A 16 -5.80 -2.11 -4.28
N MET A 17 -4.71 -1.34 -4.25
CA MET A 17 -4.42 -0.43 -3.12
C MET A 17 -5.57 0.57 -2.88
N ASN A 18 -6.15 1.15 -3.94
CA ASN A 18 -7.35 1.99 -3.82
C ASN A 18 -8.55 1.25 -3.20
N ALA A 19 -8.75 -0.03 -3.54
CA ALA A 19 -9.81 -0.85 -2.95
C ALA A 19 -9.54 -1.13 -1.46
N ALA A 20 -8.28 -1.34 -1.07
CA ALA A 20 -7.87 -1.48 0.31
C ALA A 20 -8.10 -0.20 1.13
N ILE A 21 -7.68 0.97 0.62
CA ILE A 21 -7.94 2.27 1.25
C ILE A 21 -9.45 2.47 1.44
N ARG A 22 -10.26 2.19 0.40
CA ARG A 22 -11.72 2.25 0.49
C ARG A 22 -12.28 1.32 1.55
N GLY A 23 -11.78 0.09 1.66
CA GLY A 23 -12.19 -0.87 2.68
C GLY A 23 -11.94 -0.34 4.10
N VAL A 24 -10.73 0.17 4.35
CA VAL A 24 -10.34 0.80 5.63
C VAL A 24 -11.26 1.96 5.96
N VAL A 25 -11.43 2.91 5.02
CA VAL A 25 -12.25 4.11 5.24
C VAL A 25 -13.70 3.74 5.54
N ARG A 26 -14.32 2.85 4.75
CA ARG A 26 -15.73 2.48 4.97
C ARG A 26 -15.95 1.70 6.26
N ALA A 27 -15.03 0.82 6.64
CA ALA A 27 -15.09 0.08 7.90
C ALA A 27 -14.97 1.04 9.10
N ALA A 28 -13.96 1.91 9.09
CA ALA A 28 -13.73 2.88 10.16
C ALA A 28 -14.91 3.84 10.35
N LEU A 29 -15.47 4.38 9.26
CA LEU A 29 -16.65 5.25 9.33
C LEU A 29 -17.90 4.51 9.86
N THR A 30 -18.01 3.20 9.63
CA THR A 30 -19.12 2.39 10.16
C THR A 30 -19.02 2.23 11.68
N GLU A 31 -17.81 2.15 12.20
CA GLU A 31 -17.51 2.12 13.65
C GLU A 31 -17.48 3.53 14.29
N GLY A 32 -17.85 4.58 13.54
CA GLY A 32 -17.87 5.96 14.04
C GLY A 32 -16.49 6.60 14.21
N LEU A 33 -15.44 6.04 13.58
CA LEU A 33 -14.09 6.60 13.61
C LEU A 33 -13.90 7.64 12.50
N GLU A 34 -13.07 8.65 12.78
CA GLU A 34 -12.56 9.58 11.75
C GLU A 34 -11.36 8.97 11.01
N VAL A 35 -11.18 9.31 9.73
CA VAL A 35 -10.09 8.78 8.91
C VAL A 35 -9.32 9.89 8.22
N MET A 36 -7.99 9.84 8.35
CA MET A 36 -7.05 10.71 7.63
C MET A 36 -6.29 9.89 6.59
N GLY A 37 -6.33 10.32 5.33
CA GLY A 37 -5.43 9.84 4.28
C GLY A 37 -4.12 10.60 4.34
N ILE A 38 -3.00 9.89 4.31
CA ILE A 38 -1.66 10.50 4.33
C ILE A 38 -1.04 10.30 2.95
N TYR A 39 -0.63 11.41 2.34
CA TYR A 39 -0.06 11.38 1.00
C TYR A 39 1.36 10.79 0.99
N ASP A 40 1.74 10.16 -0.12
CA ASP A 40 3.11 9.70 -0.41
C ASP A 40 3.76 8.86 0.70
N GLY A 41 2.94 8.09 1.41
CA GLY A 41 3.38 7.19 2.46
C GLY A 41 4.07 7.89 3.63
N TYR A 42 5.24 7.39 4.01
CA TYR A 42 6.00 7.92 5.15
C TYR A 42 6.57 9.32 4.90
N LEU A 43 6.78 9.71 3.64
CA LEU A 43 7.23 11.06 3.32
C LEU A 43 6.15 12.09 3.69
N GLY A 44 4.91 11.93 3.23
CA GLY A 44 3.86 12.87 3.60
C GLY A 44 3.46 12.77 5.07
N LEU A 45 3.71 11.64 5.74
CA LEU A 45 3.61 11.56 7.20
C LEU A 45 4.61 12.50 7.90
N TYR A 46 5.85 12.49 7.45
CA TYR A 46 6.91 13.36 7.96
C TYR A 46 6.66 14.84 7.61
N GLU A 47 6.16 15.12 6.41
CA GLU A 47 5.85 16.48 5.93
C GLU A 47 4.47 17.01 6.37
N ASP A 48 3.73 16.27 7.18
CA ASP A 48 2.37 16.61 7.67
C ASP A 48 1.34 16.87 6.53
N ARG A 49 1.47 16.14 5.41
CA ARG A 49 0.59 16.23 4.24
C ARG A 49 -0.52 15.19 4.31
N MET A 50 -1.67 15.60 4.82
CA MET A 50 -2.81 14.72 5.07
C MET A 50 -4.13 15.34 4.62
N VAL A 51 -5.11 14.50 4.30
CA VAL A 51 -6.46 14.89 3.91
C VAL A 51 -7.48 14.10 4.71
N GLN A 52 -8.60 14.72 5.08
CA GLN A 52 -9.71 13.99 5.68
C GLN A 52 -10.41 13.14 4.63
N LEU A 53 -10.65 11.87 4.94
CA LEU A 53 -11.36 10.95 4.07
C LEU A 53 -12.76 10.70 4.60
N ASP A 54 -13.73 10.71 3.70
CA ASP A 54 -15.13 10.44 3.97
C ASP A 54 -15.65 9.34 3.04
N ARG A 55 -16.96 9.07 3.11
CA ARG A 55 -17.59 8.04 2.25
C ARG A 55 -17.53 8.42 0.77
N TYR A 56 -17.61 9.71 0.44
CA TYR A 56 -17.63 10.20 -0.93
C TYR A 56 -16.23 10.17 -1.55
N SER A 57 -15.19 10.54 -0.78
CA SER A 57 -13.80 10.56 -1.24
C SER A 57 -13.27 9.20 -1.70
N VAL A 58 -13.95 8.09 -1.34
CA VAL A 58 -13.59 6.71 -1.74
C VAL A 58 -14.65 5.98 -2.59
N SER A 59 -15.69 6.68 -3.06
CA SER A 59 -16.85 6.08 -3.74
C SER A 59 -16.48 5.29 -5.01
N ASP A 60 -15.68 5.90 -5.90
CA ASP A 60 -15.28 5.36 -7.21
C ASP A 60 -13.85 4.79 -7.25
N MET A 61 -13.36 4.29 -6.11
CA MET A 61 -11.98 3.83 -5.98
C MET A 61 -11.79 2.32 -6.17
N ILE A 62 -12.88 1.53 -6.11
CA ILE A 62 -12.78 0.06 -6.06
C ILE A 62 -12.20 -0.57 -7.33
N ASN A 63 -12.41 0.05 -8.49
CA ASN A 63 -12.00 -0.44 -9.81
C ASN A 63 -10.83 0.36 -10.41
N ARG A 64 -10.18 1.24 -9.63
CA ARG A 64 -9.06 2.07 -10.10
C ARG A 64 -7.73 1.48 -9.65
N GLY A 65 -6.81 1.28 -10.60
CA GLY A 65 -5.42 0.88 -10.31
C GLY A 65 -4.63 1.95 -9.56
N GLY A 66 -3.43 1.58 -9.10
CA GLY A 66 -2.54 2.44 -8.33
C GLY A 66 -3.08 2.83 -6.94
N THR A 67 -2.61 3.98 -6.44
CA THR A 67 -3.04 4.58 -5.18
C THR A 67 -3.29 6.08 -5.34
N PHE A 68 -4.49 6.56 -4.99
CA PHE A 68 -4.83 7.99 -5.07
C PHE A 68 -4.15 8.84 -3.99
N LEU A 69 -3.64 8.21 -2.92
CA LEU A 69 -2.83 8.87 -1.90
C LEU A 69 -1.36 8.99 -2.34
N GLY A 70 -0.97 8.38 -3.46
CA GLY A 70 0.42 8.33 -3.87
C GLY A 70 1.27 7.41 -3.00
N SER A 71 2.52 7.25 -3.39
CA SER A 71 3.53 6.50 -2.65
C SER A 71 4.90 7.07 -2.97
N ALA A 72 5.74 7.22 -1.96
CA ALA A 72 7.13 7.62 -2.13
C ALA A 72 8.06 6.71 -1.32
N ARG A 73 9.27 6.51 -1.85
CA ARG A 73 10.37 5.93 -1.08
C ARG A 73 10.93 7.00 -0.16
N PHE A 74 11.06 6.68 1.13
CA PHE A 74 11.65 7.57 2.12
C PHE A 74 12.59 6.80 3.06
N PRO A 75 13.81 6.46 2.60
CA PRO A 75 14.78 5.68 3.37
C PRO A 75 15.16 6.31 4.72
N GLU A 76 15.09 7.63 4.81
CA GLU A 76 15.37 8.44 6.00
C GLU A 76 14.44 8.09 7.17
N PHE A 77 13.27 7.49 6.90
CA PHE A 77 12.37 6.99 7.94
C PHE A 77 12.99 5.89 8.84
N ARG A 78 14.16 5.35 8.45
CA ARG A 78 14.98 4.47 9.28
C ARG A 78 15.64 5.21 10.45
N ASP A 79 15.82 6.53 10.37
CA ASP A 79 16.30 7.35 11.48
C ASP A 79 15.18 7.58 12.50
N GLU A 80 15.51 7.44 13.78
CA GLU A 80 14.58 7.65 14.88
C GLU A 80 14.16 9.11 15.02
N ASN A 81 15.05 10.07 14.74
CA ASN A 81 14.74 11.50 14.79
C ASN A 81 13.67 11.86 13.76
N ILE A 82 13.74 11.26 12.57
CA ILE A 82 12.74 11.44 11.52
C ILE A 82 11.39 10.84 11.94
N ARG A 83 11.40 9.66 12.57
CA ARG A 83 10.17 9.06 13.11
C ARG A 83 9.57 9.86 14.26
N ALA A 84 10.39 10.50 15.09
CA ALA A 84 9.92 11.37 16.15
C ALA A 84 9.08 12.52 15.58
N VAL A 85 9.55 13.17 14.50
CA VAL A 85 8.76 14.21 13.80
C VAL A 85 7.44 13.66 13.26
N ALA A 86 7.46 12.47 12.65
CA ALA A 86 6.23 11.81 12.18
C ALA A 86 5.23 11.52 13.31
N ILE A 87 5.70 11.08 14.48
CA ILE A 87 4.85 10.86 15.67
C ILE A 87 4.27 12.17 16.19
N GLU A 88 5.05 13.25 16.21
CA GLU A 88 4.53 14.56 16.60
C GLU A 88 3.45 15.06 15.63
N ASN A 89 3.58 14.81 14.33
CA ASN A 89 2.53 15.10 13.35
C ASN A 89 1.26 14.26 13.60
N LEU A 90 1.39 12.96 13.91
CA LEU A 90 0.26 12.09 14.27
C LEU A 90 -0.49 12.63 15.49
N LYS A 91 0.25 12.98 16.56
CA LYS A 91 -0.31 13.58 17.78
C LYS A 91 -0.99 14.92 17.51
N LYS A 92 -0.33 15.81 16.75
CA LYS A 92 -0.85 17.11 16.34
C LYS A 92 -2.18 16.99 15.59
N ARG A 93 -2.32 15.97 14.75
CA ARG A 93 -3.55 15.68 13.98
C ARG A 93 -4.59 14.86 14.77
N GLY A 94 -4.25 14.44 15.99
CA GLY A 94 -5.10 13.61 16.85
C GLY A 94 -5.39 12.24 16.27
N ILE A 95 -4.45 11.66 15.51
CA ILE A 95 -4.56 10.31 14.96
C ILE A 95 -4.08 9.34 16.04
N ASP A 96 -4.82 8.26 16.29
CA ASP A 96 -4.56 7.30 17.37
C ASP A 96 -3.94 5.97 16.89
N ALA A 97 -4.13 5.61 15.61
CA ALA A 97 -3.61 4.38 15.01
C ALA A 97 -3.40 4.54 13.50
N LEU A 98 -2.58 3.66 12.89
CA LEU A 98 -2.27 3.70 11.46
C LEU A 98 -2.58 2.37 10.77
N VAL A 99 -3.14 2.44 9.57
CA VAL A 99 -3.16 1.32 8.62
C VAL A 99 -2.16 1.62 7.50
N VAL A 100 -1.17 0.74 7.35
CA VAL A 100 -0.09 0.85 6.36
C VAL A 100 -0.31 -0.21 5.28
N ILE A 101 -0.53 0.21 4.04
CA ILE A 101 -0.69 -0.67 2.89
C ILE A 101 0.63 -0.66 2.09
N GLY A 102 1.26 -1.81 1.92
CA GLY A 102 2.54 -1.89 1.22
C GLY A 102 3.26 -3.23 1.38
N GLY A 103 4.56 -3.22 1.10
CA GLY A 103 5.44 -4.39 1.22
C GLY A 103 6.23 -4.48 2.53
N ASP A 104 7.21 -5.38 2.58
CA ASP A 104 8.05 -5.64 3.76
C ASP A 104 8.75 -4.37 4.30
N GLY A 105 9.27 -3.53 3.40
CA GLY A 105 9.89 -2.26 3.79
C GLY A 105 8.92 -1.33 4.51
N SER A 106 7.65 -1.35 4.10
CA SER A 106 6.58 -0.57 4.74
C SER A 106 6.23 -1.13 6.11
N TYR A 107 6.23 -2.46 6.27
CA TYR A 107 5.97 -3.11 7.56
C TYR A 107 7.03 -2.82 8.61
N LEU A 108 8.30 -2.68 8.19
CA LEU A 108 9.37 -2.27 9.11
C LEU A 108 9.06 -0.90 9.73
N GLY A 109 8.60 0.07 8.94
CA GLY A 109 8.19 1.39 9.45
C GLY A 109 7.02 1.29 10.44
N ALA A 110 6.00 0.49 10.11
CA ALA A 110 4.84 0.26 10.97
C ALA A 110 5.22 -0.37 12.31
N LYS A 111 6.13 -1.35 12.28
CA LYS A 111 6.69 -1.98 13.48
C LYS A 111 7.40 -0.95 14.36
N ARG A 112 8.26 -0.09 13.79
CA ARG A 112 8.98 0.94 14.56
C ARG A 112 8.04 1.96 15.19
N LEU A 113 7.00 2.40 14.47
CA LEU A 113 5.98 3.28 15.05
C LEU A 113 5.24 2.60 16.22
N THR A 114 4.93 1.31 16.10
CA THR A 114 4.30 0.52 17.17
C THR A 114 5.19 0.39 18.40
N GLU A 115 6.49 0.13 18.22
CA GLU A 115 7.48 0.11 19.30
C GLU A 115 7.59 1.47 20.02
N MET A 116 7.32 2.57 19.31
CA MET A 116 7.26 3.93 19.86
C MET A 116 5.87 4.29 20.45
N GLY A 117 4.99 3.31 20.63
CA GLY A 117 3.69 3.48 21.26
C GLY A 117 2.55 3.88 20.32
N PHE A 118 2.75 3.85 19.00
CA PHE A 118 1.73 4.18 18.01
C PHE A 118 1.24 2.93 17.27
N PRO A 119 0.06 2.38 17.59
CA PRO A 119 -0.38 1.10 17.05
C PRO A 119 -0.57 1.17 15.54
N CYS A 120 0.09 0.24 14.82
CA CYS A 120 0.00 0.13 13.37
C CYS A 120 -0.45 -1.26 12.93
N ILE A 121 -1.22 -1.32 11.83
CA ILE A 121 -1.59 -2.56 11.14
C ILE A 121 -1.04 -2.51 9.71
N GLY A 122 -0.41 -3.60 9.28
CA GLY A 122 0.08 -3.78 7.91
C GLY A 122 -0.92 -4.53 7.04
N LEU A 123 -1.14 -4.07 5.81
CA LEU A 123 -1.88 -4.79 4.77
C LEU A 123 -0.97 -5.06 3.55
N PRO A 124 -0.96 -6.29 3.01
CA PRO A 124 0.04 -6.70 2.02
C PRO A 124 -0.33 -6.17 0.64
N GLY A 125 0.36 -5.11 0.19
CA GLY A 125 0.16 -4.48 -1.12
C GLY A 125 1.42 -4.54 -1.97
N THR A 126 1.51 -5.55 -2.83
CA THR A 126 2.62 -5.75 -3.78
C THR A 126 2.17 -6.74 -4.87
N ILE A 127 2.75 -6.64 -6.06
CA ILE A 127 2.54 -7.60 -7.15
C ILE A 127 3.41 -8.86 -7.02
N ASP A 128 4.46 -8.81 -6.21
CA ASP A 128 5.52 -9.83 -6.16
C ASP A 128 5.14 -11.08 -5.37
N ASN A 129 4.06 -11.02 -4.57
CA ASN A 129 3.60 -12.08 -3.67
C ASN A 129 4.70 -12.63 -2.72
N ASP A 130 5.54 -11.72 -2.21
CA ASP A 130 6.75 -12.03 -1.45
C ASP A 130 6.62 -11.72 0.05
N ILE A 131 5.43 -11.36 0.54
CA ILE A 131 5.20 -11.02 1.94
C ILE A 131 4.89 -12.29 2.75
N LYS A 132 5.68 -12.54 3.79
CA LYS A 132 5.49 -13.69 4.68
C LYS A 132 4.22 -13.58 5.51
N GLY A 133 3.54 -14.71 5.74
CA GLY A 133 2.34 -14.79 6.58
C GLY A 133 1.02 -14.57 5.83
N THR A 134 1.06 -14.50 4.50
CA THR A 134 -0.13 -14.55 3.65
C THR A 134 0.15 -15.42 2.43
N ASP A 135 -0.86 -16.11 1.93
CA ASP A 135 -0.75 -16.88 0.68
C ASP A 135 -0.73 -15.94 -0.55
N TYR A 136 -1.40 -14.79 -0.43
CA TYR A 136 -1.62 -13.85 -1.53
C TYR A 136 -1.52 -12.38 -1.09
N THR A 137 -0.81 -11.58 -1.89
CA THR A 137 -0.72 -10.13 -1.72
C THR A 137 -1.67 -9.38 -2.66
N ILE A 138 -2.15 -8.21 -2.24
CA ILE A 138 -3.02 -7.36 -3.04
C ILE A 138 -2.23 -6.84 -4.25
N GLY A 139 -2.69 -7.21 -5.44
CA GLY A 139 -2.07 -6.85 -6.72
C GLY A 139 -1.53 -8.04 -7.50
N TYR A 140 -1.19 -9.15 -6.82
CA TYR A 140 -0.61 -10.34 -7.44
C TYR A 140 -1.46 -10.89 -8.59
N PHE A 141 -2.73 -11.20 -8.34
CA PHE A 141 -3.62 -11.77 -9.37
C PHE A 141 -3.85 -10.84 -10.56
N THR A 142 -3.89 -9.53 -10.34
CA THR A 142 -4.01 -8.55 -11.43
C THR A 142 -2.75 -8.50 -12.29
N ALA A 143 -1.57 -8.58 -11.66
CA ALA A 143 -0.30 -8.68 -12.38
C ALA A 143 -0.22 -9.98 -13.18
N LEU A 144 -0.62 -11.12 -12.58
CA LEU A 144 -0.69 -12.41 -13.25
C LEU A 144 -1.60 -12.37 -14.48
N GLY A 145 -2.80 -11.79 -14.34
CA GLY A 145 -3.72 -11.61 -15.47
C GLY A 145 -3.10 -10.82 -16.63
N THR A 146 -2.40 -9.72 -16.30
CA THR A 146 -1.67 -8.90 -17.29
C THR A 146 -0.58 -9.71 -18.02
N VAL A 147 0.18 -10.51 -17.28
CA VAL A 147 1.26 -11.34 -17.83
C VAL A 147 0.69 -12.43 -18.75
N VAL A 148 -0.38 -13.12 -18.32
CA VAL A 148 -1.03 -14.17 -19.12
C VAL A 148 -1.57 -13.59 -20.42
N GLU A 149 -2.23 -12.43 -20.38
CA GLU A 149 -2.73 -11.76 -21.58
C GLU A 149 -1.60 -11.42 -22.57
N ALA A 150 -0.45 -10.97 -22.08
CA ALA A 150 0.71 -10.69 -22.93
C ALA A 150 1.29 -11.97 -23.56
N ILE A 151 1.37 -13.06 -22.79
CA ILE A 151 1.86 -14.36 -23.26
C ILE A 151 0.94 -14.93 -24.35
N ASP A 152 -0.38 -14.83 -24.18
CA ASP A 152 -1.34 -15.33 -25.17
C ASP A 152 -1.14 -14.64 -26.53
N ARG A 153 -0.97 -13.31 -26.53
CA ARG A 153 -0.69 -12.54 -27.75
C ARG A 153 0.64 -12.94 -28.42
N LEU A 154 1.67 -13.22 -27.61
CA LEU A 154 2.98 -13.65 -28.13
C LEU A 154 2.92 -15.07 -28.70
N ARG A 155 2.11 -15.94 -28.12
CA ARG A 155 1.97 -17.34 -28.54
C ARG A 155 1.45 -17.46 -29.98
N ASP A 156 0.48 -16.64 -30.36
CA ASP A 156 -0.13 -16.66 -31.70
C ASP A 156 0.90 -16.33 -32.80
N THR A 157 1.70 -15.27 -32.59
CA THR A 157 2.71 -14.85 -33.57
C THR A 157 3.91 -15.81 -33.62
N SER A 158 4.31 -16.37 -32.47
CA SER A 158 5.42 -17.30 -32.40
C SER A 158 5.11 -18.65 -33.03
N SER A 159 3.87 -19.14 -32.86
CA SER A 159 3.40 -20.36 -33.53
C SER A 159 3.35 -20.20 -35.05
N SER A 160 2.91 -19.03 -35.53
CA SER A 160 2.77 -18.75 -36.96
C SER A 160 4.11 -18.70 -37.72
N HIS A 161 5.20 -18.32 -37.04
CA HIS A 161 6.52 -18.15 -37.65
C HIS A 161 7.58 -19.11 -37.12
N GLN A 162 7.18 -20.13 -36.35
CA GLN A 162 8.09 -21.07 -35.68
C GLN A 162 9.22 -20.35 -34.90
N ARG A 163 8.84 -19.29 -34.16
CA ARG A 163 9.79 -18.47 -33.39
C ARG A 163 9.85 -18.92 -31.94
N ILE A 164 11.00 -18.67 -31.33
CA ILE A 164 11.20 -18.75 -29.88
C ILE A 164 11.00 -17.35 -29.30
N SER A 165 10.21 -17.26 -28.22
CA SER A 165 10.04 -16.03 -27.43
C SER A 165 10.60 -16.23 -26.03
N ILE A 166 11.40 -15.26 -25.59
CA ILE A 166 11.84 -15.14 -24.19
C ILE A 166 11.08 -13.96 -23.61
N VAL A 167 10.38 -14.18 -22.50
CA VAL A 167 9.55 -13.17 -21.83
C VAL A 167 10.08 -12.94 -20.42
N GLU A 168 10.54 -11.72 -20.15
CA GLU A 168 10.93 -11.28 -18.82
C GLU A 168 9.69 -10.75 -18.08
N VAL A 169 9.47 -11.21 -16.85
CA VAL A 169 8.36 -10.80 -15.99
C VAL A 169 8.90 -10.23 -14.68
N MET A 170 8.11 -9.34 -14.07
CA MET A 170 8.42 -8.80 -12.74
C MET A 170 8.26 -9.88 -11.65
N GLY A 171 8.81 -9.60 -10.48
CA GLY A 171 8.95 -10.52 -9.36
C GLY A 171 10.33 -10.32 -8.75
N VAL A 172 10.40 -9.68 -7.57
CA VAL A 172 11.61 -9.75 -6.75
C VAL A 172 11.78 -11.19 -6.24
N ILE A 173 12.95 -11.57 -5.72
CA ILE A 173 13.18 -12.89 -5.12
C ILE A 173 12.10 -13.15 -4.05
N ALA A 174 11.05 -13.86 -4.43
CA ALA A 174 10.08 -14.43 -3.51
C ALA A 174 10.83 -15.55 -2.79
N ALA A 175 11.34 -15.24 -1.60
CA ALA A 175 12.01 -16.23 -0.77
C ALA A 175 10.97 -17.27 -0.34
N THR A 176 10.94 -18.40 -1.06
CA THR A 176 10.26 -19.64 -0.68
C THR A 176 10.74 -20.16 0.66
#